data_AF-A0A2P2J5B5-F1
#
_entry.id   AF-A0A2P2J5B5-F1
#
_cell.length_a   1.000
_cell.length_b   1.000
_cell.length_c   1.000
_cell.angle_alpha   90.00
_cell.angle_beta   90.00
_cell.angle_gamma   90.00
#
_symmetry.space_group_name_H-M   'P 1'
#
loop_
_entity.id
_entity.type
_entity.pdbx_description
1 polymer ?
#
loop_
_entity_poly.entity_id
_entity_poly.type
_entity_poly.pdbx_seq_one_letter_code
_entity_poly.pdbx_strand_id
1 'polypeptide(L)'
;MSQALKQTCLYFSFSLGASAGSNDYVNNFLMPFLADGQQYTHDEFVRLLISKLDNQLSMLYQLGARKIVFYGLGPLGCAPSQRVKSKKGHCLKRVNKWVLEFNSRVQKLMASLTHRFPNAKPIFLDTFPDVLDLITNPTAYGKFNFILG
;
A
#
# COMPACT_ATOMS: atom_id res chain seq x y z
N MET A 1 28.41 -12.08 5.97
CA MET A 1 27.06 -11.49 5.77
C MET A 1 26.07 -12.63 5.56
N SER A 2 25.26 -12.98 6.57
CA SER A 2 24.53 -14.26 6.60
C SER A 2 23.40 -14.31 5.55
N GLN A 3 23.15 -15.50 5.01
CA GLN A 3 22.07 -15.76 4.05
C GLN A 3 20.69 -15.42 4.63
N ALA A 4 20.54 -15.50 5.95
CA ALA A 4 19.36 -15.03 6.69
C ALA A 4 19.11 -13.53 6.50
N LEU A 5 20.15 -12.67 6.49
CA LEU A 5 19.98 -11.23 6.28
C LEU A 5 19.45 -10.91 4.86
N LYS A 6 19.93 -11.67 3.86
CA LYS A 6 19.44 -11.58 2.47
C LYS A 6 17.99 -12.06 2.34
N GLN A 7 17.64 -13.15 3.04
CA GLN A 7 16.29 -13.71 3.06
C GLN A 7 15.31 -12.77 3.77
N THR A 8 15.68 -12.21 4.93
CA THR A 8 14.89 -11.21 5.67
C THR A 8 14.70 -9.94 4.85
N CYS A 9 15.70 -9.46 4.11
CA CYS A 9 15.53 -8.35 3.17
C CYS A 9 14.57 -8.69 2.03
N LEU A 10 14.59 -9.93 1.51
CA LEU A 10 13.64 -10.40 0.50
C LEU A 10 12.21 -10.47 1.05
N TYR A 11 12.03 -10.99 2.27
CA TYR A 11 10.74 -11.02 2.96
C TYR A 11 10.20 -9.61 3.25
N PHE A 12 11.08 -8.68 3.65
CA PHE A 12 10.69 -7.29 3.86
C PHE A 12 10.27 -6.61 2.55
N SER A 13 10.97 -6.90 1.44
CA SER A 13 10.59 -6.45 0.10
C SER A 13 9.23 -6.99 -0.36
N PHE A 14 8.81 -8.15 0.14
CA PHE A 14 7.52 -8.76 -0.21
C PHE A 14 6.34 -8.15 0.56
N SER A 15 6.58 -7.51 1.71
CA SER A 15 5.53 -7.11 2.66
C SER A 15 5.31 -5.59 2.80
N LEU A 16 6.15 -4.74 2.20
CA LEU A 16 6.04 -3.27 2.37
C LEU A 16 4.69 -2.72 1.87
N GLY A 17 4.19 -3.22 0.73
CA GLY A 17 2.93 -2.76 0.14
C GLY A 17 1.68 -3.25 0.88
N ALA A 18 1.64 -4.53 1.23
CA ALA A 18 0.47 -5.15 1.83
C ALA A 18 0.23 -4.71 3.29
N SER A 19 1.31 -4.48 4.05
CA SER A 19 1.23 -4.29 5.51
C SER A 19 1.50 -2.87 6.00
N ALA A 20 2.29 -2.03 5.31
CA ALA A 20 2.54 -0.67 5.80
C ALA A 20 1.37 0.25 5.42
N GLY A 21 1.18 0.55 4.14
CA GLY A 21 0.17 1.52 3.72
C GLY A 21 -1.28 1.12 4.02
N SER A 22 -1.66 -0.16 3.82
CA SER A 22 -3.03 -0.61 4.09
C SER A 22 -3.41 -0.50 5.57
N ASN A 23 -2.52 -0.89 6.48
CA ASN A 23 -2.78 -0.81 7.92
C ASN A 23 -2.79 0.65 8.39
N ASP A 24 -1.88 1.49 7.89
CA ASP A 24 -1.86 2.92 8.22
C ASP A 24 -3.17 3.61 7.80
N TYR A 25 -3.70 3.29 6.61
CA TYR A 25 -5.01 3.80 6.19
C TYR A 25 -6.17 3.22 7.00
N VAL A 26 -6.28 1.89 7.10
CA VAL A 26 -7.47 1.23 7.66
C VAL A 26 -7.53 1.35 9.19
N ASN A 27 -6.39 1.21 9.86
CA ASN A 27 -6.33 1.17 11.32
C ASN A 27 -6.01 2.51 11.97
N ASN A 28 -5.52 3.51 11.24
CA ASN A 28 -5.22 4.84 11.81
C ASN A 28 -6.07 5.93 11.14
N PHE A 29 -5.84 6.22 9.85
CA PHE A 29 -6.43 7.40 9.19
C PHE A 29 -7.95 7.29 8.95
N LEU A 30 -8.45 6.12 8.57
CA LEU A 30 -9.87 5.88 8.27
C LEU A 30 -10.71 5.50 9.49
N MET A 31 -10.09 5.48 10.68
CA MET A 31 -10.77 5.32 11.96
C MET A 31 -11.03 6.70 12.60
N PRO A 32 -12.28 7.18 12.61
CA PRO A 32 -12.60 8.55 13.05
C PRO A 32 -12.38 8.80 14.56
N PHE A 33 -12.15 7.76 15.36
CA PHE A 33 -11.96 7.85 16.82
C PHE A 33 -10.49 7.79 17.25
N LEU A 34 -9.54 7.58 16.33
CA LEU A 34 -8.12 7.57 16.62
C LEU A 34 -7.49 8.92 16.29
N ALA A 35 -6.45 9.29 17.05
CA ALA A 35 -5.81 10.60 16.97
C ALA A 35 -5.36 10.95 15.54
N ASP A 36 -4.78 10.01 14.80
CA ASP A 36 -4.32 10.22 13.42
C ASP A 36 -5.46 10.57 12.44
N GLY A 37 -6.65 9.97 12.61
CA GLY A 37 -7.83 10.26 11.80
C GLY A 37 -8.48 11.62 12.09
N GLN A 38 -8.09 12.27 13.20
CA GLN A 38 -8.55 13.61 13.58
C GLN A 38 -7.47 14.70 13.46
N GLN A 39 -6.20 14.31 13.48
CA GLN A 39 -5.06 15.23 13.53
C GLN A 39 -4.52 15.62 12.15
N TYR A 40 -4.70 14.77 11.14
CA TYR A 40 -4.13 15.00 9.80
C TYR A 40 -5.20 15.16 8.73
N THR A 41 -4.99 16.12 7.83
CA THR A 41 -5.61 16.06 6.51
C THR A 41 -5.03 14.89 5.71
N HIS A 42 -5.76 14.41 4.69
CA HIS A 42 -5.26 13.34 3.81
C HIS A 42 -3.88 13.66 3.22
N ASP A 43 -3.67 14.90 2.77
CA ASP A 43 -2.41 15.32 2.17
C ASP A 43 -1.24 15.36 3.16
N GLU A 44 -1.49 15.72 4.42
CA GLU A 44 -0.48 15.64 5.48
C GLU A 44 -0.14 14.20 5.80
N PHE A 45 -1.16 13.36 5.94
CA PHE A 45 -0.98 11.94 6.20
C PHE A 45 -0.18 11.25 5.11
N VAL A 46 -0.53 11.48 3.83
CA VAL A 46 0.20 10.92 2.70
C VAL A 46 1.64 11.44 2.65
N ARG A 47 1.88 12.73 2.91
CA ARG A 47 3.26 13.27 2.98
C ARG A 47 4.08 12.58 4.08
N LEU A 48 3.48 12.36 5.25
CA LEU A 48 4.11 11.65 6.36
C LEU A 48 4.48 10.22 5.97
N LEU A 49 3.55 9.47 5.36
CA LEU A 49 3.80 8.09 4.93
C LEU A 49 4.90 8.01 3.86
N ILE A 50 4.88 8.89 2.86
CA ILE A 50 5.91 8.92 1.82
C ILE A 50 7.29 9.23 2.41
N SER A 51 7.37 10.18 3.36
CA SER A 51 8.61 10.50 4.06
C SER A 51 9.14 9.31 4.88
N LYS A 52 8.27 8.64 5.65
CA LYS A 52 8.64 7.44 6.40
C LYS A 52 9.11 6.31 5.48
N LEU A 53 8.42 6.09 4.37
CA LEU A 53 8.78 5.07 3.39
C LEU A 53 10.14 5.35 2.75
N ASP A 54 10.42 6.60 2.36
CA ASP A 54 11.73 6.97 1.80
C ASP A 54 12.87 6.68 2.79
N ASN A 55 12.69 7.03 4.06
CA ASN A 55 13.66 6.75 5.12
C ASN A 55 13.88 5.24 5.30
N GLN A 56 12.81 4.46 5.33
CA GLN A 56 12.89 3.00 5.45
C GLN A 56 13.62 2.37 4.25
N LEU A 57 13.30 2.79 3.03
CA LEU A 57 13.95 2.30 1.81
C LEU A 57 15.43 2.70 1.75
N SER A 58 15.76 3.90 2.20
CA SER A 58 17.14 4.36 2.34
C SER A 58 17.94 3.54 3.35
N MET A 59 17.35 3.24 4.51
CA MET A 59 17.97 2.38 5.52
C MET A 59 18.19 0.95 4.98
N LEU A 60 17.18 0.37 4.32
CA LEU A 60 17.31 -0.96 3.71
C LEU A 60 18.43 -1.00 2.67
N TYR A 61 18.55 0.04 1.84
CA TYR A 61 19.63 0.15 0.88
C TYR A 61 21.02 0.24 1.55
N GLN A 62 21.15 1.04 2.62
CA GLN A 62 22.39 1.12 3.41
C GLN A 62 22.77 -0.22 4.05
N LEU A 63 21.78 -1.03 4.45
CA LEU A 63 21.97 -2.38 4.98
C LEU A 63 22.28 -3.43 3.91
N GLY A 64 22.35 -3.05 2.63
CA GLY A 64 22.76 -3.92 1.53
C GLY A 64 21.62 -4.44 0.65
N ALA A 65 20.38 -4.00 0.85
CA ALA A 65 19.28 -4.34 -0.07
C ALA A 65 19.53 -3.74 -1.46
N ARG A 66 19.39 -4.58 -2.50
CA ARG A 66 19.55 -4.16 -3.91
C ARG A 66 18.36 -4.54 -4.79
N LYS A 67 17.48 -5.40 -4.31
CA LYS A 67 16.19 -5.70 -4.96
C LYS A 67 15.12 -5.15 -4.03
N ILE A 68 14.35 -4.18 -4.50
CA ILE A 68 13.31 -3.53 -3.70
C ILE A 68 12.03 -3.59 -4.55
N VAL A 69 11.00 -4.24 -4.02
CA VAL A 69 9.69 -4.30 -4.67
C VAL A 69 8.69 -3.61 -3.75
N PHE A 70 7.84 -2.76 -4.30
CA PHE A 70 6.73 -2.16 -3.59
C PHE A 70 5.44 -2.46 -4.34
N TYR A 71 4.53 -3.17 -3.68
CA TYR A 71 3.18 -3.40 -4.21
C TYR A 71 2.30 -2.21 -3.86
N GLY A 72 1.67 -1.61 -4.87
CA GLY A 72 0.63 -0.61 -4.66
C GLY A 72 -0.47 -1.14 -3.75
N LEU A 73 -1.20 -0.24 -3.12
CA LEU A 73 -2.38 -0.57 -2.33
C LEU A 73 -3.54 -0.96 -3.25
N GLY A 74 -4.27 -2.00 -2.87
CA GLY A 74 -5.54 -2.36 -3.49
C GLY A 74 -6.66 -1.38 -3.13
N PRO A 75 -7.86 -1.50 -3.75
CA PRO A 75 -8.99 -0.59 -3.55
C PRO A 75 -9.59 -0.68 -2.13
N LEU A 76 -8.98 0.00 -1.15
CA LEU A 76 -9.39 -0.05 0.26
C LEU A 76 -10.83 0.42 0.49
N GLY A 77 -11.38 1.25 -0.39
CA GLY A 77 -12.80 1.63 -0.34
C GLY A 77 -13.75 0.45 -0.54
N CYS A 78 -13.27 -0.66 -1.10
CA CYS A 78 -14.00 -1.91 -1.26
C CYS A 78 -13.80 -2.89 -0.09
N ALA A 79 -12.94 -2.60 0.88
CA ALA A 79 -12.76 -3.46 2.05
C ALA A 79 -14.07 -3.55 2.87
N PRO A 80 -14.39 -4.69 3.50
CA PRO A 80 -15.61 -4.84 4.30
C PRO A 80 -15.80 -3.72 5.33
N SER A 81 -14.74 -3.33 6.04
CA SER A 81 -14.74 -2.24 7.04
C SER A 81 -15.09 -0.86 6.48
N GLN A 82 -14.94 -0.65 5.16
CA GLN A 82 -15.35 0.58 4.48
C GLN A 82 -16.72 0.42 3.82
N ARG A 83 -17.05 -0.75 3.27
CA ARG A 83 -18.36 -1.04 2.65
C ARG A 83 -19.51 -0.95 3.65
N VAL A 84 -19.30 -1.33 4.92
CA VAL A 84 -20.32 -1.17 5.98
C VAL A 84 -20.70 0.30 6.24
N LYS A 85 -19.85 1.26 5.87
CA LYS A 85 -20.14 2.71 5.97
C LYS A 85 -20.97 3.22 4.78
N SER A 86 -21.19 2.39 3.75
CA SER A 86 -21.97 2.71 2.56
C SER A 86 -23.40 2.23 2.72
N LYS A 87 -24.38 3.12 2.50
CA LYS A 87 -25.82 2.76 2.59
C LYS A 87 -26.23 1.60 1.67
N LYS A 88 -25.52 1.42 0.55
CA LYS A 88 -25.79 0.38 -0.45
C LYS A 88 -24.73 -0.73 -0.47
N GLY A 89 -23.79 -0.71 0.48
CA GLY A 89 -22.66 -1.64 0.50
C GLY A 89 -21.71 -1.50 -0.70
N HIS A 90 -21.71 -0.36 -1.40
CA HIS A 90 -20.77 -0.10 -2.50
C HIS A 90 -19.41 0.36 -2.00
N CYS A 91 -18.38 0.20 -2.83
CA CYS A 91 -17.06 0.75 -2.56
C CYS A 91 -17.10 2.28 -2.36
N LEU A 92 -16.36 2.78 -1.39
CA LEU A 92 -16.26 4.21 -1.14
C LEU A 92 -15.30 4.87 -2.16
N LYS A 93 -15.87 5.56 -3.16
CA LYS A 93 -15.10 6.25 -4.22
C LYS A 93 -14.03 7.20 -3.68
N ARG A 94 -14.34 7.95 -2.62
CA ARG A 94 -13.41 8.89 -2.00
C ARG A 94 -12.17 8.18 -1.43
N VAL A 95 -12.36 7.04 -0.77
CA VAL A 95 -11.25 6.24 -0.22
C VAL A 95 -10.40 5.66 -1.35
N ASN A 96 -11.02 5.17 -2.42
CA ASN A 96 -10.27 4.68 -3.58
C ASN A 96 -9.47 5.81 -4.27
N LYS A 97 -9.99 7.04 -4.33
CA LYS A 97 -9.24 8.20 -4.84
C LYS A 97 -7.99 8.49 -4.00
N TRP A 98 -8.13 8.44 -2.67
CA TRP A 98 -7.02 8.60 -1.73
C TRP A 98 -5.94 7.54 -1.90
N VAL A 99 -6.35 6.28 -2.04
CA VAL A 99 -5.45 5.17 -2.30
C VAL A 99 -4.67 5.36 -3.62
N LEU A 100 -5.35 5.74 -4.70
CA LEU A 100 -4.72 6.00 -6.00
C LEU A 100 -3.68 7.13 -5.91
N GLU A 101 -3.98 8.17 -5.12
CA GLU A 101 -3.04 9.26 -4.89
C GLU A 101 -1.79 8.79 -4.14
N PHE A 102 -1.96 8.00 -3.09
CA PHE A 102 -0.84 7.39 -2.36
C PHE A 102 0.02 6.53 -3.29
N ASN A 103 -0.60 5.63 -4.08
CA ASN A 103 0.10 4.78 -5.05
C ASN A 103 0.90 5.62 -6.06
N SER A 104 0.31 6.71 -6.57
CA SER A 104 0.99 7.63 -7.49
C SER A 104 2.23 8.27 -6.85
N ARG A 105 2.14 8.69 -5.59
CA ARG A 105 3.29 9.27 -4.87
C ARG A 105 4.38 8.22 -4.57
N VAL A 106 4.01 6.99 -4.24
CA VAL A 106 4.98 5.90 -4.07
C VAL A 106 5.66 5.56 -5.38
N GLN A 107 4.92 5.48 -6.49
CA GLN A 107 5.52 5.25 -7.82
C GLN A 107 6.58 6.30 -8.15
N LYS A 108 6.30 7.59 -7.87
CA LYS A 108 7.28 8.68 -8.03
C LYS A 108 8.49 8.51 -7.12
N LEU A 109 8.28 8.14 -5.85
CA LEU A 109 9.36 7.84 -4.92
C LEU A 109 10.25 6.71 -5.45
N MET A 110 9.65 5.59 -5.85
CA MET A 110 10.37 4.43 -6.40
C MET A 110 11.18 4.79 -7.65
N ALA A 111 10.64 5.62 -8.54
CA ALA A 111 11.37 6.14 -9.69
C ALA A 111 12.57 7.01 -9.28
N SER A 112 12.42 7.88 -8.26
CA SER A 112 13.53 8.69 -7.73
C SER A 112 14.67 7.82 -7.17
N LEU A 113 14.33 6.66 -6.59
CA LEU A 113 15.29 5.76 -5.97
C LEU A 113 16.21 5.09 -6.98
N THR A 114 15.74 4.88 -8.22
CA THR A 114 16.57 4.35 -9.31
C THR A 114 17.79 5.23 -9.59
N HIS A 115 17.68 6.55 -9.36
CA HIS A 115 18.81 7.49 -9.51
C HIS A 115 19.66 7.61 -8.24
N ARG A 116 19.03 7.54 -7.05
CA ARG A 116 19.72 7.71 -5.77
C ARG A 116 20.49 6.47 -5.33
N PHE A 117 20.05 5.28 -5.70
CA PHE A 117 20.59 4.01 -5.23
C PHE A 117 21.31 3.25 -6.36
N PRO A 118 22.61 3.51 -6.59
CA PRO A 118 23.35 2.79 -7.61
C PRO A 118 23.32 1.28 -7.34
N ASN A 119 23.15 0.50 -8.39
CA ASN A 119 23.03 -0.98 -8.35
C ASN A 119 21.78 -1.52 -7.63
N ALA A 120 20.86 -0.67 -7.17
CA ALA A 120 19.54 -1.11 -6.74
C ALA A 120 18.58 -1.23 -7.92
N LYS A 121 17.59 -2.11 -7.80
CA LYS A 121 16.46 -2.27 -8.72
C LYS A 121 15.16 -2.08 -7.96
N PRO A 122 14.72 -0.82 -7.74
CA PRO A 122 13.40 -0.52 -7.21
C PRO A 122 12.33 -0.82 -8.26
N ILE A 123 11.28 -1.55 -7.89
CA ILE A 123 10.15 -1.87 -8.76
C ILE A 123 8.87 -1.52 -8.02
N PHE A 124 8.01 -0.74 -8.66
CA PHE A 124 6.64 -0.53 -8.22
C PHE A 124 5.71 -1.45 -9.02
N LEU A 125 4.87 -2.21 -8.32
CA LEU A 125 3.85 -3.07 -8.92
C LEU A 125 2.48 -2.49 -8.63
N ASP A 126 1.77 -2.00 -9.65
CA ASP A 126 0.42 -1.49 -9.49
C ASP A 126 -0.57 -2.66 -9.36
N THR A 127 -1.06 -2.89 -8.15
CA THR A 127 -2.02 -3.98 -7.86
C THR A 127 -3.47 -3.50 -7.82
N PHE A 128 -3.70 -2.19 -7.82
CA PHE A 128 -5.03 -1.61 -7.70
C PHE A 128 -6.00 -2.13 -8.79
N PRO A 129 -5.65 -2.13 -10.09
CA PRO A 129 -6.58 -2.57 -11.13
C PRO A 129 -6.88 -4.06 -11.02
N ASP A 130 -5.88 -4.90 -10.76
CA ASP A 130 -6.05 -6.35 -10.66
C ASP A 130 -6.96 -6.74 -9.49
N VAL A 131 -6.75 -6.11 -8.33
CA VAL A 131 -7.60 -6.37 -7.15
C VAL A 131 -9.00 -5.81 -7.37
N LEU A 132 -9.16 -4.69 -8.06
CA LEU A 132 -10.48 -4.15 -8.39
C LEU A 132 -11.23 -5.09 -9.34
N ASP A 133 -10.57 -5.61 -10.37
CA ASP A 133 -11.19 -6.54 -11.32
C ASP A 133 -11.63 -7.84 -10.65
N LEU A 134 -10.80 -8.39 -9.76
CA LEU A 134 -11.18 -9.54 -8.93
C LEU A 134 -12.46 -9.28 -8.11
N ILE A 135 -12.63 -8.06 -7.60
CA ILE A 135 -13.82 -7.67 -6.81
C ILE A 135 -15.04 -7.47 -7.70
N THR A 136 -14.89 -6.86 -8.88
CA THR A 136 -16.01 -6.50 -9.76
C THR A 136 -16.42 -7.62 -10.72
N ASN A 137 -15.52 -8.55 -11.01
CA ASN A 137 -15.70 -9.65 -11.94
C ASN A 137 -15.27 -11.00 -11.31
N PRO A 138 -15.82 -11.38 -10.14
CA PRO A 138 -15.39 -12.58 -9.43
C PRO A 138 -15.56 -13.83 -10.29
N THR A 139 -16.61 -13.90 -11.11
CA THR A 139 -16.89 -15.06 -11.97
C THR A 139 -15.81 -15.39 -12.99
N ALA A 140 -15.02 -14.40 -13.45
CA ALA A 140 -13.88 -14.66 -14.34
C ALA A 140 -12.73 -15.39 -13.63
N TYR A 141 -12.67 -15.33 -12.31
CA TYR A 141 -11.64 -15.96 -11.47
C TYR A 141 -12.18 -17.15 -10.65
N GLY A 142 -13.46 -17.49 -10.78
CA GLY A 142 -14.17 -18.53 -10.02
C GLY A 142 -15.12 -17.97 -8.95
N LYS A 143 -15.96 -18.82 -8.35
CA LYS A 143 -16.86 -18.37 -7.26
C LYS A 143 -16.07 -18.08 -5.98
N PHE A 144 -15.56 -16.87 -5.85
CA PHE A 144 -15.09 -16.34 -4.56
C PHE A 144 -16.30 -15.94 -3.72
N ASN A 145 -16.78 -16.86 -2.88
CA ASN A 145 -17.65 -16.51 -1.76
C ASN A 145 -16.82 -15.72 -0.75
N PHE A 146 -16.55 -14.45 -1.00
CA PHE A 146 -16.14 -13.54 0.06
C PHE A 146 -17.28 -13.53 1.07
N ILE A 147 -17.02 -14.11 2.24
CA ILE A 147 -17.94 -14.31 3.35
C ILE A 147 -18.66 -13.01 3.68
N LEU A 148 -19.85 -12.85 3.09
CA LEU A 148 -20.94 -11.97 3.49
C LEU A 148 -22.21 -12.69 3.03
N GLY A 149 -22.56 -13.73 3.80
CA GLY A 149 -23.98 -14.04 4.01
C GLY A 149 -24.61 -12.96 4.87
#